data_AF-A0A7K1G7B2-F1
#
_entry.id   AF-A0A7K1G7B2-F1
#
_cell.length_a   1.000
_cell.length_b   1.000
_cell.length_c   1.000
_cell.angle_alpha   90.00
_cell.angle_beta   90.00
_cell.angle_gamma   90.00
#
_symmetry.space_group_name_H-M   'P 1'
#
loop_
_entity.id
_entity.type
_entity.pdbx_description
1 polymer ?
#
loop_
_entity_poly.entity_id
_entity_poly.type
_entity_poly.pdbx_seq_one_letter_code
_entity_poly.pdbx_strand_id
1 'polypeptide(L)'
;MKIKQYSILIAVMIVFFGCSHYEDEIVISPQSISFVHADGSKIAENECISPNVKYGIKIETNYVDVNRPFRVDYSVNGVVYTMTFTVNTSQINPITLTNGDNSAQIIGSNYKAVIKYVEQGDFELVE
;
A
#
# COMPACT_ATOMS: atom_id res chain seq x y z
N MET A 1 -54.17 7.31 -43.08
CA MET A 1 -53.43 8.31 -42.27
C MET A 1 -52.82 7.73 -40.97
N LYS A 2 -52.65 6.40 -40.81
CA LYS A 2 -52.14 5.78 -39.58
C LYS A 2 -50.63 5.48 -39.57
N ILE A 3 -50.00 5.41 -40.75
CA ILE A 3 -48.57 5.10 -40.91
C ILE A 3 -47.66 6.23 -40.37
N LYS A 4 -48.08 7.50 -40.47
CA LYS A 4 -47.29 8.66 -40.01
C LYS A 4 -47.22 8.80 -38.47
N GLN A 5 -48.15 8.18 -37.73
CA GLN A 5 -48.18 8.28 -36.26
C GLN A 5 -47.22 7.28 -35.59
N TYR A 6 -46.98 6.11 -36.18
CA TYR A 6 -46.03 5.12 -35.65
C TYR A 6 -44.57 5.57 -35.76
N SER A 7 -44.24 6.38 -36.79
CA SER A 7 -42.88 6.91 -36.99
C SER A 7 -42.44 7.85 -35.86
N ILE A 8 -43.38 8.60 -35.26
CA ILE A 8 -43.10 9.54 -34.16
C ILE A 8 -42.89 8.77 -32.85
N LEU A 9 -43.63 7.68 -32.62
CA LEU A 9 -43.50 6.83 -31.42
C LEU A 9 -42.16 6.08 -31.36
N ILE A 10 -41.61 5.67 -32.50
CA ILE A 10 -40.30 5.00 -32.57
C ILE A 10 -39.15 5.97 -32.29
N ALA A 11 -39.26 7.24 -32.73
CA ALA A 11 -38.24 8.24 -32.49
C ALA A 11 -38.12 8.63 -31.00
N VAL A 12 -39.21 8.60 -30.24
CA VAL A 12 -39.22 8.93 -28.79
C VAL A 12 -38.59 7.80 -27.94
N MET A 13 -38.64 6.54 -28.39
CA MET A 13 -38.09 5.40 -27.65
C MET A 13 -36.56 5.32 -27.69
N ILE A 14 -35.91 5.95 -28.67
CA ILE A 14 -34.44 5.89 -28.83
C ILE A 14 -33.72 6.92 -27.95
N VAL A 15 -34.43 7.94 -27.45
CA VAL A 15 -33.83 9.04 -26.66
C VAL A 15 -33.55 8.64 -25.19
N PHE A 16 -34.07 7.51 -24.71
CA PHE A 16 -33.82 7.02 -23.34
C PHE A 16 -32.64 6.05 -23.20
N PHE A 17 -31.91 5.74 -24.27
CA PHE A 17 -30.62 5.03 -24.19
C PHE A 17 -29.43 5.99 -23.94
N GLY A 18 -29.68 7.07 -23.20
CA GLY A 18 -28.66 8.04 -22.81
C GLY A 18 -27.74 7.48 -21.73
N CYS A 19 -26.53 7.11 -22.15
CA CYS A 19 -25.29 7.03 -21.38
C CYS A 19 -25.34 6.21 -20.07
N SER A 20 -25.00 4.92 -20.15
CA SER A 20 -24.30 4.28 -19.03
C SER A 20 -22.94 4.97 -18.89
N HIS A 21 -22.83 5.96 -18.01
CA HIS A 21 -21.54 6.45 -17.55
C HIS A 21 -20.88 5.28 -16.81
N TYR A 22 -20.04 4.54 -17.53
CA TYR A 22 -19.08 3.63 -16.92
C TYR A 22 -17.97 4.55 -16.38
N GLU A 23 -18.22 5.16 -15.23
CA GLU A 23 -17.13 5.79 -14.49
C GLU A 23 -16.28 4.63 -13.98
N ASP A 24 -15.07 4.51 -14.52
CA ASP A 24 -14.07 3.61 -13.98
C ASP A 24 -13.76 4.07 -12.55
N GLU A 25 -14.42 3.45 -11.56
CA GLU A 25 -14.15 3.73 -10.16
C GLU A 25 -12.71 3.29 -9.85
N ILE A 26 -11.82 4.27 -9.63
CA ILE A 26 -10.43 3.99 -9.28
C ILE A 26 -10.42 3.37 -7.88
N VAL A 27 -10.19 2.05 -7.83
CA VAL A 27 -10.06 1.32 -6.57
C VAL A 27 -8.70 1.62 -5.94
N ILE A 28 -8.70 2.33 -4.81
CA ILE A 28 -7.49 2.57 -4.03
C ILE A 28 -7.14 1.31 -3.21
N SER A 29 -5.90 0.87 -3.31
CA SER A 29 -5.37 -0.33 -2.66
C SER A 29 -3.87 -0.19 -2.33
N PRO A 30 -3.38 -0.91 -1.30
CA PRO A 30 -1.96 -1.08 -1.10
C PRO A 30 -1.33 -1.87 -2.24
N GLN A 31 -0.10 -1.54 -2.57
CA GLN A 31 0.69 -2.17 -3.64
C GLN A 31 1.93 -2.89 -3.11
N SER A 32 2.51 -2.44 -1.99
CA SER A 32 3.71 -3.05 -1.43
C SER A 32 3.87 -2.72 0.06
N ILE A 33 4.65 -3.56 0.75
CA ILE A 33 5.22 -3.29 2.07
C ILE A 33 6.70 -3.70 2.04
N SER A 34 7.57 -2.88 2.63
CA SER A 34 9.01 -3.15 2.65
C SER A 34 9.70 -2.55 3.87
N PHE A 35 10.82 -3.18 4.27
CA PHE A 35 11.78 -2.60 5.20
C PHE A 35 12.69 -1.65 4.45
N VAL A 36 12.87 -0.44 4.97
CA VAL A 36 13.70 0.61 4.41
C VAL A 36 14.57 1.26 5.48
N HIS A 37 15.59 1.99 5.07
CA HIS A 37 16.25 2.97 5.92
C HIS A 37 15.29 4.09 6.31
N ALA A 38 15.60 4.83 7.38
CA ALA A 38 14.73 5.91 7.87
C ALA A 38 14.49 7.04 6.84
N ASP A 39 15.38 7.20 5.87
CA ASP A 39 15.22 8.15 4.75
C ASP A 39 14.35 7.60 3.60
N GLY A 40 13.91 6.35 3.70
CA GLY A 40 13.11 5.66 2.69
C GLY A 40 13.91 4.94 1.62
N SER A 41 15.24 4.97 1.68
CA SER A 41 16.10 4.24 0.76
C SER A 41 15.99 2.73 1.00
N LYS A 42 16.09 1.96 -0.09
CA LYS A 42 16.01 0.51 -0.06
C LYS A 42 17.24 -0.06 0.65
N ILE A 43 17.03 -1.01 1.56
CA ILE A 43 18.11 -1.82 2.15
C ILE A 43 18.60 -2.79 1.08
N ALA A 44 19.90 -2.80 0.79
CA ALA A 44 20.45 -3.70 -0.23
C ALA A 44 20.48 -5.16 0.27
N GLU A 45 20.38 -6.14 -0.63
CA GLU A 45 20.25 -7.56 -0.28
C GLU A 45 21.42 -8.11 0.57
N ASN A 46 22.61 -7.52 0.43
CA ASN A 46 23.82 -7.91 1.16
C ASN A 46 24.26 -6.84 2.17
N GLU A 47 23.38 -5.89 2.49
CA GLU A 47 23.69 -4.85 3.45
C GLU A 47 23.66 -5.40 4.87
N CYS A 48 24.72 -5.12 5.65
CA CYS A 48 24.74 -5.42 7.07
C CYS A 48 23.81 -4.46 7.82
N ILE A 49 22.76 -4.99 8.42
CA ILE A 49 21.84 -4.23 9.27
C ILE A 49 22.56 -3.87 10.57
N SER A 50 22.57 -2.60 10.92
CA SER A 50 23.30 -2.06 12.06
C SER A 50 22.34 -1.57 13.16
N PRO A 51 22.62 -1.83 14.45
CA PRO A 51 21.87 -1.21 15.56
C PRO A 51 21.93 0.33 15.55
N ASN A 52 22.95 0.91 14.91
CA ASN A 52 23.18 2.35 14.90
C ASN A 52 22.39 3.08 13.79
N VAL A 53 21.69 2.33 12.94
CA VAL A 53 20.90 2.86 11.83
C VAL A 53 19.42 2.76 12.18
N LYS A 54 18.65 3.78 11.78
CA LYS A 54 17.19 3.79 11.97
C LYS A 54 16.52 3.21 10.74
N TYR A 55 15.47 2.43 10.98
CA TYR A 55 14.72 1.74 9.94
C TYR A 55 13.25 2.15 9.95
N GLY A 56 12.59 1.89 8.83
CA GLY A 56 11.17 2.16 8.65
C GLY A 56 10.47 1.04 7.91
N ILE A 57 9.15 1.00 8.06
CA ILE A 57 8.25 0.28 7.16
C ILE A 57 7.72 1.27 6.14
N LYS A 58 8.01 1.01 4.87
CA LYS A 58 7.45 1.75 3.74
C LYS A 58 6.28 0.96 3.16
N ILE A 59 5.13 1.62 3.03
CA ILE A 59 3.97 1.10 2.31
C ILE A 59 3.71 2.00 1.12
N GLU A 60 3.53 1.38 -0.05
CA GLU A 60 3.15 2.06 -1.29
C GLU A 60 1.72 1.67 -1.66
N THR A 61 1.01 2.61 -2.25
CA THR A 61 -0.40 2.51 -2.63
C THR A 61 -0.58 3.14 -4.01
N ASN A 62 -1.65 2.80 -4.70
CA ASN A 62 -2.09 3.54 -5.89
C ASN A 62 -2.97 4.76 -5.51
N TYR A 63 -2.76 5.35 -4.34
CA TYR A 63 -3.56 6.48 -3.87
C TYR A 63 -3.61 7.58 -4.94
N VAL A 64 -4.80 7.84 -5.44
CA VAL A 64 -5.09 9.01 -6.25
C VAL A 64 -5.70 10.02 -5.30
N ASP A 65 -5.27 11.28 -5.40
CA ASP A 65 -5.72 12.38 -4.54
C ASP A 65 -7.25 12.54 -4.62
N VAL A 66 -7.93 11.82 -3.74
CA VAL A 66 -9.36 11.89 -3.50
C VAL A 66 -9.53 12.63 -2.18
N ASN A 67 -10.61 13.39 -2.03
CA ASN A 67 -10.96 14.13 -0.79
C ASN A 67 -11.18 13.22 0.45
N ARG A 68 -10.69 11.98 0.45
CA ARG A 68 -10.87 10.96 1.46
C ARG A 68 -9.53 10.30 1.81
N PRO A 69 -9.09 10.40 3.08
CA PRO A 69 -7.93 9.65 3.55
C PRO A 69 -8.10 8.14 3.35
N PHE A 70 -7.04 7.48 2.89
CA PHE A 70 -6.98 6.02 2.76
C PHE A 70 -6.14 5.44 3.91
N ARG A 71 -6.66 4.40 4.57
CA ARG A 71 -6.00 3.78 5.74
C ARG A 71 -5.57 2.37 5.39
N VAL A 72 -4.34 2.03 5.78
CA VAL A 72 -3.78 0.69 5.64
C VAL A 72 -3.37 0.20 7.02
N ASP A 73 -4.01 -0.88 7.47
CA ASP A 73 -3.61 -1.59 8.67
C ASP A 73 -2.54 -2.64 8.32
N TYR A 74 -1.47 -2.68 9.09
CA TYR A 74 -0.35 -3.58 8.88
C TYR A 74 0.19 -4.07 10.22
N SER A 75 0.86 -5.21 10.22
CA SER A 75 1.55 -5.71 11.41
C SER A 75 3.06 -5.69 11.22
N VAL A 76 3.80 -5.51 12.32
CA VAL A 76 5.25 -5.73 12.41
C VAL A 76 5.48 -6.63 13.61
N ASN A 77 6.07 -7.80 13.38
CA ASN A 77 6.30 -8.83 14.40
C ASN A 77 5.03 -9.18 15.20
N GLY A 78 3.87 -9.17 14.53
CA GLY A 78 2.56 -9.44 15.13
C GLY A 78 1.89 -8.24 15.81
N VAL A 79 2.58 -7.11 16.00
CA VAL A 79 1.99 -5.87 16.55
C VAL A 79 1.32 -5.09 15.41
N VAL A 80 0.07 -4.68 15.61
CA VAL A 80 -0.73 -3.99 14.58
C VAL A 80 -0.56 -2.47 14.66
N TYR A 81 -0.43 -1.86 13.50
CA TYR A 81 -0.28 -0.43 13.26
C TYR A 81 -1.21 0.01 12.13
N THR A 82 -1.46 1.32 12.04
CA THR A 82 -2.21 1.91 10.94
C THR A 82 -1.38 3.03 10.30
N MET A 83 -1.34 3.04 8.97
CA MET A 83 -0.76 4.11 8.16
C MET A 83 -1.88 4.81 7.39
N THR A 84 -1.87 6.14 7.37
CA THR A 84 -2.91 6.94 6.68
C THR A 84 -2.28 7.74 5.54
N PHE A 85 -2.90 7.64 4.36
CA PHE A 85 -2.51 8.29 3.12
C PHE A 85 -3.52 9.40 2.81
N THR A 86 -3.04 10.63 2.69
CA THR A 86 -3.87 11.81 2.40
C THR A 86 -3.46 12.56 1.15
N VAL A 87 -2.20 12.43 0.72
CA VAL A 87 -1.63 13.17 -0.43
C VAL A 87 -0.58 12.34 -1.17
N ASN A 88 0.24 11.58 -0.44
CA ASN A 88 1.32 10.79 -1.03
C ASN A 88 0.85 9.37 -1.34
N THR A 89 1.41 8.77 -2.39
CA THR A 89 1.25 7.35 -2.72
C THR A 89 2.10 6.43 -1.84
N SER A 90 3.08 6.99 -1.13
CA SER A 90 4.01 6.27 -0.26
C SER A 90 4.14 6.98 1.08
N GLN A 91 4.23 6.18 2.16
CA GLN A 91 4.45 6.65 3.53
C GLN A 91 5.42 5.71 4.25
N ILE A 92 6.14 6.25 5.25
CA ILE A 92 7.13 5.52 6.03
C ILE A 92 6.81 5.71 7.51
N ASN A 93 6.69 4.61 8.24
CA ASN A 93 6.61 4.62 9.70
C ASN A 93 7.91 4.09 10.29
N PRO A 94 8.56 4.82 11.20
CA PRO A 94 9.76 4.34 11.90
C PRO A 94 9.47 3.06 12.68
N ILE A 95 10.46 2.17 12.73
CA ILE A 95 10.41 0.93 13.51
C ILE A 95 11.73 0.65 14.20
N THR A 96 11.68 -0.22 15.20
CA THR A 96 12.86 -0.83 15.82
C THR A 96 12.89 -2.30 15.45
N LEU A 97 14.00 -2.75 14.87
CA LEU A 97 14.19 -4.17 14.55
C LEU A 97 14.52 -4.94 15.83
N THR A 98 13.98 -6.15 15.94
CA THR A 98 14.31 -7.10 17.00
C THR A 98 15.35 -8.10 16.49
N ASN A 99 16.24 -8.58 17.36
CA ASN A 99 17.22 -9.60 16.97
C ASN A 99 16.50 -10.85 16.42
N GLY A 100 16.99 -11.39 15.31
CA GLY A 100 16.37 -12.45 14.53
C GLY A 100 15.52 -11.95 13.36
N ASP A 101 14.52 -12.75 13.00
CA ASP A 101 13.65 -12.47 11.86
C ASP A 101 12.59 -11.43 12.23
N ASN A 102 12.52 -10.37 11.44
CA ASN A 102 11.48 -9.35 11.51
C ASN A 102 10.54 -9.54 10.33
N SER A 103 9.23 -9.54 10.60
CA SER A 103 8.22 -9.72 9.56
C SER A 103 7.20 -8.59 9.61
N ALA A 104 6.86 -8.08 8.44
CA ALA A 104 5.80 -7.09 8.27
C ALA A 104 4.77 -7.58 7.26
N GLN A 105 3.48 -7.33 7.52
CA GLN A 105 2.40 -7.77 6.64
C GLN A 105 1.26 -6.75 6.62
N ILE A 106 0.72 -6.46 5.43
CA ILE A 106 -0.52 -5.67 5.32
C ILE A 106 -1.71 -6.59 5.61
N ILE A 107 -2.54 -6.21 6.58
CA ILE A 107 -3.68 -7.01 7.04
C ILE A 107 -4.74 -7.09 5.92
N GLY A 108 -5.27 -8.29 5.70
CA GLY A 108 -6.24 -8.53 4.63
C GLY A 108 -5.61 -8.67 3.23
N SER A 109 -4.28 -8.77 3.13
CA SER A 109 -3.57 -8.98 1.87
C SER A 109 -2.47 -10.04 1.98
N ASN A 110 -1.88 -10.39 0.84
CA ASN A 110 -0.69 -11.23 0.74
C ASN A 110 0.64 -10.44 0.74
N TYR A 111 0.60 -9.10 0.87
CA TYR A 111 1.81 -8.28 0.91
C TYR A 111 2.53 -8.50 2.23
N LYS A 112 3.74 -9.06 2.14
CA LYS A 112 4.61 -9.38 3.27
C LYS A 112 6.05 -9.02 2.95
N ALA A 113 6.77 -8.54 3.95
CA ALA A 113 8.21 -8.36 3.93
C ALA A 113 8.84 -9.09 5.10
N VAL A 114 10.04 -9.61 4.92
CA VAL A 114 10.85 -10.23 5.98
C VAL A 114 12.27 -9.71 5.87
N ILE A 115 12.87 -9.40 7.01
CA ILE A 115 14.28 -9.03 7.10
C ILE A 115 14.90 -9.68 8.33
N LYS A 116 16.12 -10.18 8.21
CA LYS A 116 16.84 -10.79 9.33
C LYS A 116 17.84 -9.79 9.90
N TYR A 117 17.64 -9.39 11.14
CA TYR A 117 18.58 -8.59 11.90
C TYR A 117 19.35 -9.51 12.83
N VAL A 118 20.68 -9.43 12.83
CA VAL A 118 21.52 -10.17 13.77
C VAL A 118 22.35 -9.15 14.53
N GLU A 119 22.06 -9.01 15.81
CA GLU A 119 22.92 -8.26 16.71
C GLU A 119 24.27 -8.98 16.80
N GLN A 120 25.35 -8.33 16.38
CA GLN A 120 26.69 -8.85 16.55
C GLN A 120 27.05 -8.66 18.02
N GLY A 121 27.13 -9.77 18.77
CA GLY A 121 27.58 -9.74 20.16
C GLY A 121 29.03 -9.29 20.29
N ASP A 122 29.43 -8.93 21.50
CA ASP A 122 30.83 -8.67 21.82
C ASP A 122 31.65 -9.94 21.58
N PHE A 123 32.61 -9.86 20.66
CA PHE A 123 33.58 -10.92 20.48
C PHE A 123 34.52 -10.92 21.69
N GLU A 124 34.46 -11.96 22.52
CA GLU A 124 35.54 -12.22 23.47
C GLU A 124 36.74 -12.78 22.72
N LEU A 125 37.86 -12.05 22.74
CA LEU A 125 39.15 -12.60 22.34
C LEU A 125 39.56 -13.65 23.38
N VAL A 126 39.51 -14.91 22.99
CA VAL A 126 40.08 -16.00 23.80
C VAL A 126 41.59 -15.98 23.61
N GLU A 127 42.34 -15.69 24.66
CA GLU A 127 43.81 -15.79 24.70
C GLU A 127 44.30 -17.23 24.58
#